data_AF-K9DCL6-F1
#
_entry.id   AF-K9DCL6-F1
#
_cell.length_a   1.000
_cell.length_b   1.000
_cell.length_c   1.000
_cell.angle_alpha   90.00
_cell.angle_beta   90.00
_cell.angle_gamma   90.00
#
_symmetry.space_group_name_H-M   'P 1'
#
loop_
_entity.id
_entity.type
_entity.pdbx_description
1 polymer ?
#
loop_
_entity_poly.entity_id
_entity_poly.type
_entity_poly.pdbx_seq_one_letter_code
_entity_poly.pdbx_strand_id
1 'polypeptide(L)' 'MSRLLHCVVLAFLFASCQGALGQQRALLIQNAHVVSLDPQQGDRREADVLVRDGRIVAVGPELEAAGPSGSMRAA' A
#
# COMPACT_ATOMS: atom_id res chain seq x y z
N MET A 1 -36.20 24.41 -10.79
CA MET A 1 -35.64 23.25 -11.53
C MET A 1 -34.15 23.38 -11.83
N SER A 2 -33.64 24.57 -12.17
CA SER A 2 -32.19 24.80 -12.43
C SER A 2 -31.26 24.53 -11.23
N ARG A 3 -31.69 24.81 -9.99
CA ARG A 3 -30.87 24.56 -8.77
C ARG A 3 -30.64 23.08 -8.47
N LEU A 4 -31.61 22.21 -8.74
CA LEU A 4 -31.46 20.75 -8.58
C LEU A 4 -30.46 20.20 -9.60
N LEU A 5 -30.53 20.67 -10.85
CA LEU A 5 -29.61 20.27 -11.91
C LEU A 5 -28.15 20.63 -11.55
N HIS A 6 -27.92 21.81 -10.96
CA HIS A 6 -26.60 22.24 -10.49
C HIS A 6 -26.04 21.36 -9.37
N CYS A 7 -26.85 21.01 -8.37
CA CYS A 7 -26.41 20.13 -7.28
C CYS A 7 -26.05 18.74 -7.78
N VAL A 8 -26.82 18.18 -8.72
CA VAL A 8 -26.54 16.86 -9.31
C VAL A 8 -25.24 16.88 -10.12
N VAL A 9 -25.01 17.91 -10.93
CA VAL A 9 -23.78 18.07 -11.71
C VAL A 9 -22.55 18.24 -10.81
N LEU A 10 -22.66 19.05 -9.74
CA LEU A 10 -21.57 19.21 -8.76
C LEU A 10 -21.27 17.92 -8.00
N ALA A 11 -22.29 17.16 -7.59
CA ALA A 11 -22.10 15.87 -6.93
C ALA A 11 -21.41 14.85 -7.86
N PHE A 12 -21.78 14.84 -9.15
CA PHE A 12 -21.17 13.96 -10.15
C PHE A 12 -19.69 14.29 -10.42
N LEU A 13 -19.37 15.59 -10.51
CA LEU A 13 -17.98 16.08 -10.61
C LEU A 13 -17.14 15.71 -9.39
N PHE A 14 -17.68 15.89 -8.19
CA PHE A 14 -16.97 15.56 -6.94
C PHE A 14 -16.74 14.06 -6.77
N ALA A 15 -17.70 13.21 -7.16
CA ALA A 15 -17.55 11.75 -7.14
C ALA A 15 -16.44 11.28 -8.09
N SER A 16 -16.31 11.93 -9.25
CA SER A 16 -15.33 11.55 -10.28
C SER A 16 -13.88 11.83 -9.85
N CYS A 17 -13.65 12.76 -8.92
CA CYS A 17 -12.32 13.08 -8.39
C CYS A 17 -11.88 12.21 -7.19
N GLN A 18 -12.77 11.41 -6.59
CA GLN A 18 -12.46 10.66 -5.37
C GLN A 18 -11.53 9.45 -5.58
N GLY A 19 -11.33 9.00 -6.83
CA GLY A 19 -10.48 7.85 -7.15
C GLY A 19 -8.96 8.09 -7.03
N ALA A 20 -8.52 9.35 -6.88
CA ALA A 20 -7.09 9.70 -6.93
C ALA A 20 -6.40 9.86 -5.56
N LEU A 21 -7.15 9.96 -4.45
CA LEU A 21 -6.61 10.30 -3.11
C LEU A 21 -6.56 9.12 -2.12
N GLY A 22 -6.94 7.90 -2.54
CA GLY A 22 -7.21 6.83 -1.57
C GLY A 22 -6.70 5.42 -1.92
N GLN A 23 -5.98 5.23 -3.02
CA GLN A 23 -5.40 3.92 -3.30
C GLN A 23 -4.13 3.79 -2.47
N GLN A 24 -4.23 3.28 -1.23
CA GLN A 24 -3.07 2.88 -0.42
C GLN A 24 -2.12 2.07 -1.31
N ARG A 25 -1.00 2.68 -1.69
CA ARG A 25 -0.03 2.06 -2.59
C ARG A 25 0.77 1.08 -1.78
N ALA A 26 0.32 -0.17 -1.77
CA ALA A 26 1.10 -1.30 -1.31
C ALA A 26 1.97 -1.81 -2.47
N LEU A 27 3.25 -2.06 -2.18
CA LEU A 27 4.21 -2.70 -3.07
C LEU A 27 4.82 -3.88 -2.30
N LEU A 28 4.68 -5.07 -2.85
CA LEU A 28 5.34 -6.27 -2.35
C LEU A 28 6.44 -6.66 -3.33
N ILE A 29 7.68 -6.63 -2.86
CA ILE A 29 8.85 -7.11 -3.59
C ILE A 29 9.12 -8.52 -3.07
N GLN A 30 9.12 -9.54 -3.94
CA GLN A 30 9.27 -10.94 -3.53
C GLN A 30 10.64 -11.50 -3.93
N ASN A 31 11.12 -12.49 -3.17
CA ASN A 31 12.35 -13.25 -3.46
C ASN A 31 13.60 -12.36 -3.67
N ALA A 32 13.70 -11.29 -2.90
CA ALA A 32 14.79 -10.32 -2.99
C ALA A 32 16.02 -10.76 -2.19
N HIS A 33 17.18 -10.27 -2.61
CA HIS A 33 18.37 -10.21 -1.78
C HIS A 33 18.41 -8.83 -1.10
N VAL A 34 18.13 -8.77 0.19
CA VAL A 34 18.06 -7.53 0.97
C VAL A 34 19.38 -7.34 1.69
N VAL A 35 20.10 -6.28 1.34
CA VAL A 35 21.31 -5.83 2.03
C VAL A 35 20.93 -4.71 2.97
N SER A 36 21.18 -4.88 4.28
CA SER A 36 20.89 -3.86 5.29
C SER A 36 22.18 -3.21 5.78
N LEU A 37 22.15 -1.89 5.95
CA LEU A 37 23.24 -1.15 6.60
C LEU A 37 23.11 -1.16 8.14
N ASP A 38 22.04 -1.75 8.68
CA ASP A 38 21.92 -2.01 10.12
C ASP A 38 22.63 -3.35 10.45
N PRO A 39 23.75 -3.32 11.20
CA PRO A 39 24.49 -4.52 11.54
C PRO A 39 23.71 -5.51 12.39
N GLN A 40 22.62 -5.08 13.06
CA GLN A 40 21.77 -5.97 13.84
C GLN A 40 20.80 -6.77 12.96
N GLN A 41 20.45 -6.28 11.78
CA GLN A 41 19.55 -6.98 10.86
C GLN A 41 20.29 -7.95 9.92
N GLY A 42 21.49 -7.56 9.49
CA GLY A 42 22.29 -8.32 8.52
C GLY A 42 21.63 -8.43 7.14
N ASP A 43 22.25 -9.22 6.27
CA ASP A 43 21.75 -9.47 4.92
C ASP A 43 20.78 -10.65 4.89
N ARG A 44 19.75 -10.57 4.05
CA ARG A 44 18.73 -11.61 3.89
C ARG A 44 18.63 -12.04 2.44
N ARG A 45 18.75 -13.35 2.22
CA ARG A 45 18.48 -14.00 0.94
C ARG A 45 17.02 -14.44 0.92
N GLU A 46 16.41 -14.44 -0.26
CA GLU A 46 15.06 -14.97 -0.47
C GLU A 46 14.02 -14.30 0.46
N ALA A 47 14.15 -12.99 0.64
CA ALA A 47 13.28 -12.21 1.50
C ALA A 47 12.30 -11.38 0.68
N ASP A 48 11.13 -11.16 1.26
CA ASP A 48 10.14 -10.26 0.73
C ASP A 48 10.21 -8.90 1.47
N VAL A 49 9.82 -7.83 0.78
CA VAL A 49 9.76 -6.47 1.31
C VAL A 49 8.39 -5.88 1.01
N LEU A 50 7.65 -5.56 2.08
CA LEU A 50 6.37 -4.89 1.97
C LEU A 50 6.56 -3.39 2.22
N VAL A 51 6.18 -2.60 1.22
CA VAL A 51 6.17 -1.14 1.28
C VAL A 51 4.72 -0.65 1.25
N ARG A 52 4.37 0.25 2.17
CA ARG A 52 3.07 0.94 2.21
C ARG A 52 3.30 2.43 2.36
N ASP A 53 2.65 3.22 1.51
CA ASP A 53 2.71 4.68 1.56
C ASP A 53 4.17 5.21 1.55
N GLY A 54 5.03 4.55 0.77
CA GLY A 54 6.44 4.87 0.65
C GLY A 54 7.33 4.43 1.82
N ARG A 55 6.80 3.68 2.79
CA ARG A 55 7.54 3.16 3.95
C ARG A 55 7.67 1.65 3.91
N ILE A 56 8.85 1.13 4.24
CA ILE A 56 9.04 -0.30 4.50
C ILE A 56 8.34 -0.64 5.81
N VAL A 57 7.32 -1.50 5.74
CA VAL A 57 6.53 -1.92 6.90
C VAL A 57 6.84 -3.34 7.36
N ALA A 58 7.43 -4.16 6.48
CA ALA A 58 7.92 -5.49 6.83
C ALA A 58 9.03 -5.95 5.88
N VAL A 59 9.96 -6.75 6.41
CA VAL A 59 10.98 -7.49 5.68
C VAL A 59 11.06 -8.88 6.28
N GLY A 60 10.92 -9.92 5.46
CA GLY A 60 10.90 -11.31 5.93
C GLY A 60 10.51 -12.27 4.83
N PRO A 61 10.62 -13.59 5.04
CA PRO A 61 10.14 -14.57 4.07
C PRO A 61 8.61 -14.58 4.01
N GLU A 62 8.06 -14.96 2.85
CA GLU A 62 6.66 -15.31 2.64
C GLU A 62 5.67 -14.21 3.08
N LEU A 63 5.96 -12.95 2.75
CA LEU A 63 5.08 -11.84 3.09
C LEU A 63 3.88 -11.77 2.15
N GLU A 64 2.69 -11.61 2.72
CA GLU A 64 1.46 -11.39 1.96
C GLU A 64 1.09 -9.91 1.87
N ALA A 65 0.65 -9.48 0.69
CA ALA A 65 0.02 -8.19 0.50
C ALA A 65 -1.45 -8.22 0.96
N ALA A 66 -1.72 -8.53 2.23
CA ALA A 66 -3.09 -8.44 2.75
C ALA A 66 -3.53 -6.96 2.81
N GLY A 67 -4.83 -6.72 2.55
CA GLY A 67 -5.48 -5.40 2.53
C GLY A 67 -5.45 -4.61 3.86
N PRO A 68 -6.32 -3.60 4.04
CA PRO A 68 -6.09 -2.41 4.91
C PRO A 68 -5.94 -2.62 6.43
N SER A 69 -5.75 -3.85 6.92
CA SER A 69 -5.38 -4.13 8.30
C SER A 69 -4.20 -5.10 8.31
N GLY A 70 -3.03 -4.61 8.69
CA GLY A 70 -1.81 -5.41 8.77
C GLY A 70 -1.87 -6.43 9.90
N SER A 71 -2.54 -7.56 9.71
CA SER A 71 -2.34 -8.73 10.54
C SER A 71 -1.17 -9.54 9.98
N MET A 72 -0.04 -9.49 10.67
CA MET A 72 1.10 -10.38 10.45
C MET A 72 0.72 -11.80 10.88
N ARG A 73 0.57 -12.72 9.93
CA ARG A 73 0.59 -14.16 10.21
C ARG A 73 1.91 -14.70 9.67
N ALA A 74 2.76 -15.16 10.58
CA ALA A 74 3.80 -16.11 10.24
C ALA A 74 3.13 -17.48 10.06
N ALA A 75 3.41 -18.16 8.95
CA ALA A 75 3.09 -19.57 8.78
C ALA A 75 3.97 -20.43 9.71
#